data_AF-A0ABD2N5M1-F1
#
_entry.id   AF-A0ABD2N5M1-F1
#
_cell.length_a   1.000
_cell.length_b   1.000
_cell.length_c   1.000
_cell.angle_alpha   90.00
_cell.angle_beta   90.00
_cell.angle_gamma   90.00
#
_symmetry.space_group_name_H-M   'P 1'
#
loop_
_entity.id
_entity.type
_entity.pdbx_description
1 polymer ?
#
loop_
_entity_poly.entity_id
_entity_poly.type
_entity_poly.pdbx_seq_one_letter_code
_entity_poly.pdbx_strand_id
1 'polypeptide(L)'
;MGNAKASDRLPATLTPLPLSLPVEEQNEIKLPWGRLYSCVENFKSIDLVEETITLGRAEHCTIVVRSDNFPENTVLIISKLHFSINRDEITDLVYLKDESKNGTFVNGILVGKGNKNILQNDDIVSVGFKGSQKLFVFKLLQSDELNSYLPPELRKKYKLSRFLGKGACGEVHLLFEKRSIKAFAVKKIKRNLF
;
A
#
# COMPACT_ATOMS: atom_id res chain seq x y z
N MET A 1 43.74 -61.72 -32.72
CA MET A 1 43.64 -60.28 -32.38
C MET A 1 42.75 -60.14 -31.16
N GLY A 2 43.10 -59.52 -30.03
CA GLY A 2 44.30 -58.85 -29.56
C GLY A 2 43.92 -58.16 -28.24
N ASN A 3 44.70 -58.46 -27.18
CA ASN A 3 45.06 -57.66 -25.98
C ASN A 3 43.96 -57.23 -24.96
N ALA A 4 44.03 -57.67 -23.69
CA ALA A 4 44.88 -57.20 -22.56
C ALA A 4 44.39 -55.83 -22.01
N LYS A 5 44.00 -55.67 -20.72
CA LYS A 5 44.84 -55.42 -19.53
C LYS A 5 43.89 -55.05 -18.36
N ALA A 6 44.08 -55.56 -17.14
CA ALA A 6 44.87 -55.01 -16.03
C ALA A 6 44.06 -54.17 -15.02
N SER A 7 44.29 -54.53 -13.75
CA SER A 7 44.00 -53.84 -12.49
C SER A 7 44.62 -52.45 -12.39
N ASP A 8 44.01 -51.51 -11.65
CA ASP A 8 44.55 -50.97 -10.38
C ASP A 8 43.74 -49.77 -9.80
N ARG A 9 43.69 -49.73 -8.45
CA ARG A 9 43.72 -48.58 -7.50
C ARG A 9 42.54 -47.58 -7.31
N LEU A 10 42.22 -47.43 -6.01
CA LEU A 10 41.45 -46.38 -5.27
C LEU A 10 42.28 -45.08 -5.09
N PRO A 11 41.81 -43.98 -4.42
CA PRO A 11 40.47 -43.45 -4.08
C PRO A 11 40.26 -41.95 -4.50
N ALA A 12 39.11 -41.38 -4.11
CA ALA A 12 38.63 -40.02 -4.40
C ALA A 12 39.61 -38.87 -4.08
N THR A 13 39.66 -37.88 -4.97
CA THR A 13 40.34 -36.59 -4.73
C THR A 13 39.32 -35.45 -4.81
N LEU A 14 39.23 -34.67 -3.73
CA LEU A 14 38.47 -33.44 -3.59
C LEU A 14 39.18 -32.29 -4.33
N THR A 15 38.49 -31.54 -5.19
CA THR A 15 38.92 -30.19 -5.66
C THR A 15 37.70 -29.47 -6.27
N PRO A 16 37.62 -28.12 -6.27
CA PRO A 16 37.00 -27.30 -5.24
C PRO A 16 35.73 -26.58 -5.73
N LEU A 17 34.97 -26.02 -4.77
CA LEU A 17 33.80 -25.15 -4.98
C LEU A 17 34.08 -24.05 -6.03
N PRO A 18 33.17 -23.78 -6.97
CA PRO A 18 33.28 -22.61 -7.82
C PRO A 18 33.20 -21.35 -6.95
N LEU A 19 34.20 -20.49 -7.12
CA LEU A 19 34.26 -19.13 -6.59
C LEU A 19 32.92 -18.44 -6.90
N SER A 20 32.09 -18.20 -5.89
CA SER A 20 30.93 -17.33 -6.04
C SER A 20 31.46 -15.93 -6.32
N LEU A 21 31.38 -15.51 -7.58
CA LEU A 21 31.51 -14.10 -7.95
C LEU A 21 30.56 -13.30 -7.05
N PRO A 22 30.94 -12.12 -6.56
CA PRO A 22 30.00 -11.24 -5.88
C PRO A 22 28.86 -11.00 -6.87
N VAL A 23 27.67 -11.48 -6.55
CA VAL A 23 26.46 -11.03 -7.23
C VAL A 23 26.36 -9.57 -6.84
N GLU A 24 26.76 -8.68 -7.75
CA GLU A 24 26.47 -7.27 -7.62
C GLU A 24 24.95 -7.17 -7.44
N GLU A 25 24.50 -6.79 -6.24
CA GLU A 25 23.12 -6.44 -5.99
C GLU A 25 22.79 -5.32 -6.96
N GLN A 26 22.16 -5.67 -8.09
CA GLN A 26 21.51 -4.72 -8.96
C GLN A 26 20.43 -4.08 -8.10
N ASN A 27 20.72 -2.92 -7.55
CA ASN A 27 19.76 -2.09 -6.83
C ASN A 27 18.64 -1.76 -7.82
N GLU A 28 17.58 -2.58 -7.83
CA GLU A 28 16.39 -2.30 -8.60
C GLU A 28 15.85 -0.94 -8.15
N ILE A 29 15.84 0.03 -9.07
CA ILE A 29 15.28 1.35 -8.81
C ILE A 29 13.77 1.18 -8.65
N LYS A 30 13.29 1.05 -7.41
CA LYS A 30 11.87 1.02 -7.11
C LYS A 30 11.24 2.36 -7.47
N LEU A 31 10.29 2.32 -8.41
CA LEU A 31 9.49 3.50 -8.77
C LEU A 31 8.39 3.73 -7.72
N PRO A 32 8.02 4.98 -7.46
CA PRO A 32 6.92 5.28 -6.55
C PRO A 32 5.59 4.76 -7.10
N TRP A 33 4.86 4.03 -6.27
CA TRP A 33 3.52 3.53 -6.60
C TRP A 33 2.41 4.53 -6.23
N GLY A 34 2.71 5.44 -5.29
CA GLY A 34 1.79 6.46 -4.82
C GLY A 34 2.49 7.75 -4.39
N ARG A 35 1.70 8.78 -4.10
CA ARG A 35 2.17 10.07 -3.62
C ARG A 35 1.20 10.65 -2.60
N LEU A 36 1.75 11.19 -1.51
CA LEU A 36 1.03 12.02 -0.55
C LEU A 36 1.28 13.48 -0.88
N TYR A 37 0.25 14.18 -1.34
CA TYR A 37 0.30 15.62 -1.55
C TYR A 37 0.09 16.35 -0.25
N SER A 38 1.07 17.12 0.19
CA SER A 38 0.98 17.88 1.44
C SER A 38 -0.13 18.94 1.35
N CYS A 39 -0.94 19.02 2.41
CA CYS A 39 -1.85 20.12 2.68
C CYS A 39 -1.27 21.11 3.71
N VAL A 40 -0.06 20.86 4.19
CA VAL A 40 0.64 21.67 5.18
C VAL A 40 1.59 22.61 4.46
N GLU A 41 1.51 23.90 4.77
CA GLU A 41 2.39 24.92 4.20
C GLU A 41 3.86 24.57 4.45
N ASN A 42 4.69 24.75 3.44
CA ASN A 42 6.14 24.49 3.48
C ASN A 42 6.55 23.02 3.72
N PHE A 43 5.60 22.08 3.76
CA PHE A 43 5.90 20.66 3.78
C PHE A 43 5.77 20.05 2.38
N LYS A 44 6.79 19.28 1.96
CA LYS A 44 6.83 18.70 0.60
C LYS A 44 5.92 17.48 0.47
N SER A 45 5.42 17.27 -0.74
CA SER A 45 4.77 16.01 -1.09
C SER A 45 5.76 14.84 -0.99
N ILE A 46 5.27 13.67 -0.61
CA ILE A 46 6.08 12.48 -0.35
C ILE A 46 5.74 11.41 -1.36
N ASP A 47 6.78 10.86 -1.98
CA ASP A 47 6.68 9.70 -2.86
C ASP A 47 6.66 8.41 -2.03
N LEU A 48 5.68 7.55 -2.34
CA LEU A 48 5.50 6.26 -1.70
C LEU A 48 6.18 5.21 -2.56
N VAL A 49 7.37 4.80 -2.11
CA VAL A 49 8.19 3.76 -2.75
C VAL A 49 8.11 2.46 -1.96
N GLU A 50 8.25 2.55 -0.64
CA GLU A 50 8.11 1.38 0.24
C GLU A 50 6.64 1.00 0.45
N GLU A 51 6.41 -0.29 0.71
CA GLU A 51 5.08 -0.84 0.96
C GLU A 51 4.47 -0.32 2.26
N THR A 52 5.30 0.04 3.24
CA THR A 52 4.84 0.59 4.52
C THR A 52 5.56 1.89 4.82
N ILE A 53 4.77 2.93 5.11
CA ILE A 53 5.26 4.18 5.67
C ILE A 53 4.56 4.48 7.00
N THR A 54 5.28 5.12 7.90
CA THR A 54 4.76 5.50 9.21
C THR A 54 4.89 7.00 9.42
N LEU A 55 3.90 7.60 10.08
CA LEU A 55 3.92 9.00 10.46
C LEU A 55 3.75 9.14 11.97
N GLY A 56 4.60 9.96 12.58
CA GLY A 56 4.53 10.22 14.02
C GLY A 56 5.68 11.11 14.52
N ARG A 57 5.70 11.38 15.83
CA ARG A 57 6.78 12.16 16.47
C ARG A 57 8.03 11.35 16.78
N ALA A 58 7.98 10.03 16.73
CA ALA A 58 9.12 9.19 17.06
C ALA A 58 10.13 9.13 15.90
N GLU A 59 11.42 9.07 16.24
CA GLU A 59 12.52 9.09 15.28
C GLU A 59 12.55 7.91 14.30
N HIS A 60 11.94 6.79 14.68
CA HIS A 60 11.86 5.61 13.82
C HIS A 60 10.71 5.69 12.79
N CYS A 61 9.90 6.75 12.80
CA CYS A 61 8.87 6.93 11.79
C CYS A 61 9.48 7.35 10.45
N THR A 62 8.90 6.88 9.35
CA THR A 62 9.31 7.30 8.00
C THR A 62 9.12 8.81 7.81
N ILE A 63 8.01 9.34 8.34
CA ILE A 63 7.66 10.76 8.33
C ILE A 63 7.65 11.24 9.77
N VAL A 64 8.75 11.88 10.18
CA VAL A 64 8.90 12.41 11.53
C VAL A 64 8.29 13.81 11.62
N VAL A 65 7.28 13.96 12.47
CA VAL A 65 6.60 15.24 12.71
C VAL A 65 7.31 16.03 13.80
N ARG A 66 7.80 17.22 13.46
CA ARG A 66 8.58 18.13 14.31
C ARG A 66 8.16 19.58 14.05
N SER A 67 8.61 20.50 14.90
CA SER A 67 8.26 21.93 14.77
C SER A 67 8.98 22.64 13.61
N ASP A 68 9.97 21.99 12.98
CA ASP A 68 10.68 22.51 11.81
C ASP A 68 9.93 22.25 10.49
N ASN A 69 9.09 21.21 10.45
CA ASN A 69 8.42 20.74 9.24
C ASN A 69 6.88 20.74 9.34
N PHE A 70 6.31 20.81 10.54
CA PHE A 70 4.87 20.98 10.77
C PHE A 70 4.58 22.15 11.74
N PRO A 71 3.41 22.80 11.61
CA PRO A 71 2.96 23.79 12.58
C PRO A 71 2.93 23.22 14.00
N GLU A 72 3.30 24.04 14.99
CA GLU A 72 3.38 23.63 16.39
C GLU A 72 2.06 22.99 16.89
N ASN A 73 0.92 23.57 16.52
CA ASN A 73 -0.40 23.05 16.83
C ASN A 73 -0.60 21.61 16.34
N THR A 74 -0.07 21.26 15.16
CA THR A 74 -0.10 19.91 14.60
C THR A 74 0.83 18.99 15.38
N VAL A 75 2.05 19.43 15.69
CA VAL A 75 3.02 18.63 16.45
C VAL A 75 2.44 18.17 17.79
N LEU A 76 1.75 19.07 18.51
CA LEU A 76 1.15 18.78 19.83
C LEU A 76 0.08 17.69 19.80
N ILE A 77 -0.68 17.58 18.70
CA ILE A 77 -1.75 16.58 18.56
C ILE A 77 -1.28 15.26 17.95
N ILE A 78 -0.07 15.21 17.38
CA ILE A 78 0.45 14.00 16.75
C ILE A 78 1.00 13.03 17.83
N SER A 79 0.69 11.75 17.71
CA SER A 79 1.20 10.69 18.60
C SER A 79 2.63 10.27 18.21
N LYS A 80 3.34 9.54 19.09
CA LYS A 80 4.68 9.01 18.78
C LYS A 80 4.68 8.20 17.49
N LEU A 81 3.71 7.31 17.35
CA LEU A 81 3.25 6.70 16.12
C LEU A 81 1.79 7.08 15.95
N HIS A 82 1.43 7.74 14.85
CA HIS A 82 0.08 8.28 14.64
C HIS A 82 -0.73 7.40 13.70
N PHE A 83 -0.18 7.12 12.52
CA PHE A 83 -0.78 6.17 11.59
C PHE A 83 0.31 5.54 10.73
N SER A 84 -0.03 4.44 10.08
CA SER A 84 0.75 3.88 8.98
C SER A 84 -0.09 3.80 7.71
N ILE A 85 0.54 3.96 6.56
CA ILE A 85 -0.05 3.62 5.27
C ILE A 85 0.70 2.39 4.78
N ASN A 86 -0.06 1.35 4.44
CA ASN A 86 0.50 0.07 4.04
C ASN A 86 -0.20 -0.35 2.75
N ARG A 87 0.58 -0.81 1.79
CA ARG A 87 0.11 -1.43 0.57
C ARG A 87 0.25 -2.94 0.69
N ASP A 88 -0.79 -3.64 0.24
CA ASP A 88 -0.82 -5.10 0.18
C ASP A 88 -0.58 -5.54 -1.26
N GLU A 89 0.57 -6.16 -1.50
CA GLU A 89 0.99 -6.62 -2.83
C GLU A 89 0.05 -7.67 -3.44
N ILE A 90 -0.67 -8.44 -2.62
CA ILE A 90 -1.55 -9.52 -3.10
C ILE A 90 -2.88 -8.95 -3.58
N THR A 91 -3.44 -8.00 -2.83
CA THR A 91 -4.76 -7.42 -3.14
C THR A 91 -4.69 -6.09 -3.88
N ASP A 92 -3.49 -5.51 -3.98
CA ASP A 92 -3.20 -4.14 -4.44
C ASP A 92 -4.01 -3.07 -3.68
N LEU A 93 -4.40 -3.39 -2.44
CA LEU A 93 -5.11 -2.46 -1.56
C LEU A 93 -4.11 -1.63 -0.76
N VAL A 94 -4.38 -0.34 -0.69
CA VAL A 94 -3.66 0.58 0.20
C VAL A 94 -4.57 0.91 1.37
N TYR A 95 -4.10 0.69 2.59
CA TYR A 95 -4.85 1.00 3.80
C TYR A 95 -4.06 1.85 4.78
N LEU A 96 -4.76 2.83 5.34
CA LEU A 96 -4.33 3.60 6.49
C LEU A 96 -4.72 2.85 7.76
N LYS A 97 -3.77 2.62 8.67
CA LYS A 97 -4.01 2.09 10.01
C LYS A 97 -3.81 3.22 11.03
N ASP A 98 -4.83 3.50 11.83
CA ASP A 98 -4.78 4.54 12.86
C ASP A 98 -4.20 3.96 14.17
N GLU A 99 -3.14 4.56 14.70
CA GLU A 99 -2.51 4.20 15.99
C GLU A 99 -2.60 5.36 17.00
N SER A 100 -3.27 6.43 16.62
CA SER A 100 -3.22 7.70 17.31
C SER A 100 -4.06 7.75 18.58
N LYS A 101 -3.68 8.66 19.48
CA LYS A 101 -4.49 9.01 20.65
C LYS A 101 -5.65 9.94 20.30
N ASN A 102 -5.42 10.91 19.43
CA ASN A 102 -6.40 11.98 19.14
C ASN A 102 -7.31 11.65 17.96
N GLY A 103 -6.92 10.73 17.09
CA GLY A 103 -7.72 10.24 15.97
C GLY A 103 -7.11 10.61 14.61
N THR A 104 -7.17 9.65 13.69
CA THR A 104 -6.93 9.86 12.27
C THR A 104 -8.26 9.80 11.51
N PHE A 105 -8.44 10.69 10.54
CA PHE A 105 -9.67 10.82 9.77
C PHE A 105 -9.39 10.72 8.29
N VAL A 106 -10.19 9.92 7.59
CA VAL A 106 -10.21 9.84 6.13
C VAL A 106 -11.51 10.47 5.64
N ASN A 107 -11.41 11.51 4.81
CA ASN A 107 -12.55 12.30 4.34
C ASN A 107 -13.46 12.80 5.47
N GLY A 108 -12.87 13.24 6.58
CA GLY A 108 -13.58 13.76 7.75
C GLY A 108 -14.30 12.70 8.61
N ILE A 109 -14.08 11.41 8.33
CA ILE A 109 -14.62 10.29 9.10
C ILE A 109 -13.49 9.68 9.93
N LEU A 110 -13.72 9.51 11.23
CA LEU A 110 -12.77 8.86 12.15
C LEU A 110 -12.52 7.41 11.71
N VAL A 111 -11.25 7.04 11.58
CA VAL A 111 -10.81 5.65 11.40
C VAL A 111 -10.86 4.91 12.75
N GLY A 112 -10.24 5.52 13.77
CA GLY A 112 -10.25 5.02 15.14
C GLY A 112 -9.06 4.11 15.43
N LYS A 113 -8.48 4.27 16.61
CA LYS A 113 -7.26 3.57 17.03
C LYS A 113 -7.39 2.04 16.87
N GLY A 114 -6.39 1.43 16.23
CA GLY A 114 -6.30 0.01 15.91
C GLY A 114 -7.03 -0.40 14.61
N ASN A 115 -7.90 0.46 14.09
CA ASN A 115 -8.67 0.17 12.87
C ASN A 115 -7.93 0.58 11.60
N LYS A 116 -8.42 0.06 10.47
CA LYS A 116 -7.91 0.33 9.13
C LYS A 116 -8.98 1.03 8.28
N ASN A 117 -8.53 1.73 7.26
CA ASN A 117 -9.38 2.30 6.22
C ASN A 117 -8.67 2.19 4.85
N ILE A 118 -9.36 1.65 3.84
CA ILE A 118 -8.83 1.60 2.47
C ILE A 118 -8.78 3.02 1.89
N LEU A 119 -7.59 3.44 1.46
CA LEU A 119 -7.37 4.70 0.76
C LEU A 119 -7.64 4.54 -0.74
N GLN A 120 -8.26 5.57 -1.31
CA GLN A 120 -8.43 5.76 -2.75
C GLN A 120 -7.88 7.11 -3.18
N ASN A 121 -7.67 7.25 -4.49
CA ASN A 121 -7.28 8.52 -5.09
C ASN A 121 -8.19 9.65 -4.61
N ASP A 122 -7.54 10.75 -4.24
CA ASP A 122 -8.16 11.98 -3.73
C ASP A 122 -8.74 11.88 -2.31
N ASP A 123 -8.53 10.77 -1.60
CA ASP A 123 -8.87 10.69 -0.18
C ASP A 123 -8.00 11.66 0.64
N ILE A 124 -8.67 12.43 1.50
CA ILE A 124 -8.05 13.42 2.37
C ILE A 124 -7.78 12.80 3.73
N VAL A 125 -6.52 12.78 4.15
CA VAL A 125 -6.08 12.35 5.47
C VAL A 125 -5.96 13.58 6.39
N SER A 126 -6.60 13.51 7.54
CA SER A 126 -6.59 14.56 8.56
C SER A 126 -6.39 13.98 9.96
N VAL A 127 -5.90 14.81 10.89
CA VAL A 127 -5.56 14.41 12.27
C VAL A 127 -6.14 15.37 13.29
N GLY A 128 -6.26 14.92 14.54
CA GLY A 128 -6.69 15.74 15.66
C GLY A 128 -8.17 15.57 15.96
N PHE A 129 -8.96 16.62 15.82
CA PHE A 129 -10.41 16.54 15.98
C PHE A 129 -11.08 16.55 14.61
N LYS A 130 -12.35 16.17 14.55
CA LYS A 130 -13.07 16.03 13.29
C LYS A 130 -13.03 17.34 12.48
N GLY A 131 -12.36 17.30 11.33
CA GLY A 131 -12.24 18.45 10.41
C GLY A 131 -11.16 19.47 10.78
N SER A 132 -10.27 19.20 11.75
CA SER A 132 -9.31 20.19 12.23
C SER A 132 -8.14 20.46 11.28
N GLN A 133 -7.41 19.41 10.88
CA GLN A 133 -6.13 19.59 10.18
C GLN A 133 -5.94 18.54 9.10
N LYS A 134 -6.10 18.97 7.85
CA LYS A 134 -5.75 18.19 6.66
C LYS A 134 -4.23 18.10 6.59
N LEU A 135 -3.70 16.88 6.50
CA LEU A 135 -2.26 16.66 6.31
C LEU A 135 -1.94 16.34 4.87
N PHE A 136 -2.68 15.40 4.27
CA PHE A 136 -2.36 14.88 2.95
C PHE A 136 -3.59 14.61 2.11
N VAL A 137 -3.42 14.72 0.79
CA VAL A 137 -4.28 14.07 -0.21
C VAL A 137 -3.50 12.90 -0.81
N PHE A 138 -4.09 11.71 -0.76
CA PHE A 138 -3.48 10.51 -1.31
C PHE A 138 -3.78 10.35 -2.80
N LYS A 139 -2.77 9.98 -3.60
CA LYS A 139 -2.97 9.51 -4.98
C LYS A 139 -2.07 8.31 -5.30
N LEU A 140 -2.65 7.32 -5.98
CA LEU A 140 -1.91 6.32 -6.74
C LEU A 140 -1.34 6.97 -8.00
N LEU A 141 -0.11 6.60 -8.35
CA LEU A 141 0.54 7.07 -9.58
C LEU A 141 0.24 6.17 -10.79
N GLN A 142 -0.21 4.94 -10.55
CA GLN A 142 -0.66 4.01 -11.58
C GLN A 142 -2.16 4.20 -11.88
N SER A 143 -2.60 3.84 -13.09
CA SER A 143 -3.99 4.03 -13.53
C SER A 143 -4.95 3.15 -12.72
N ASP A 144 -5.90 3.79 -12.03
CA ASP A 144 -7.00 3.09 -11.32
C ASP A 144 -8.17 2.86 -12.29
N GLU A 145 -7.92 2.14 -13.39
CA GLU A 145 -8.90 1.91 -14.46
C GLU A 145 -10.16 1.20 -13.94
N LEU A 146 -9.98 0.30 -12.96
CA LEU A 146 -11.07 -0.39 -12.28
C LEU A 146 -12.00 0.56 -11.52
N ASN A 147 -11.53 1.74 -11.11
CA ASN A 147 -12.38 2.71 -10.42
C ASN A 147 -13.51 3.23 -11.32
N SER A 148 -13.45 3.08 -12.64
CA SER A 148 -14.55 3.45 -13.54
C SER A 148 -15.71 2.44 -13.56
N TYR A 149 -15.49 1.21 -13.10
CA TYR A 149 -16.49 0.14 -13.18
C TYR A 149 -17.66 0.35 -12.21
N LEU A 150 -17.39 0.91 -11.03
CA LEU A 150 -18.39 1.22 -10.01
C LEU A 150 -18.97 2.64 -10.22
N PRO A 151 -20.29 2.82 -10.03
CA PRO A 151 -20.88 4.15 -10.00
C PRO A 151 -20.33 4.99 -8.83
N PRO A 152 -20.31 6.33 -8.94
CA PRO A 152 -19.71 7.22 -7.93
C PRO A 152 -20.16 6.95 -6.49
N GLU A 153 -21.42 6.59 -6.29
CA GLU A 153 -22.02 6.33 -4.98
C GLU A 153 -21.40 5.09 -4.32
N LEU A 154 -21.15 4.02 -5.10
CA LEU A 154 -20.52 2.81 -4.59
C LEU A 154 -19.04 3.02 -4.32
N ARG A 155 -18.34 3.84 -5.13
CA ARG A 155 -16.91 4.15 -4.93
C ARG A 155 -16.64 4.84 -3.59
N LYS A 156 -17.58 5.63 -3.09
CA LYS A 156 -17.45 6.25 -1.77
C LYS A 156 -17.30 5.21 -0.65
N LYS A 157 -17.95 4.05 -0.78
CA LYS A 157 -18.03 3.02 0.26
C LYS A 157 -17.15 1.79 -0.01
N TYR A 158 -16.89 1.48 -1.28
CA TYR A 158 -16.24 0.27 -1.71
C TYR A 158 -15.06 0.55 -2.65
N LYS A 159 -14.01 -0.27 -2.55
CA LYS A 159 -12.91 -0.33 -3.52
C LYS A 159 -13.04 -1.62 -4.31
N LEU A 160 -13.09 -1.51 -5.63
CA LEU A 160 -13.08 -2.66 -6.53
C LEU A 160 -11.70 -3.33 -6.50
N SER A 161 -11.68 -4.64 -6.64
CA SER A 161 -10.50 -5.49 -6.74
C SER A 161 -10.68 -6.46 -7.92
N ARG A 162 -9.94 -7.56 -7.92
CA ARG A 162 -9.81 -8.49 -9.06
C ARG A 162 -11.14 -9.03 -9.60
N PHE A 163 -11.14 -9.32 -10.89
CA PHE A 163 -12.20 -10.06 -11.57
C PHE A 163 -12.34 -11.48 -10.99
N LEU A 164 -13.59 -11.92 -10.81
CA LEU A 164 -13.93 -13.25 -10.30
C LEU A 164 -14.51 -14.16 -11.38
N GLY A 165 -15.18 -13.61 -12.39
CA GLY A 165 -15.76 -14.41 -13.47
C GLY A 165 -16.81 -13.67 -14.28
N LYS A 166 -17.18 -14.25 -15.42
CA LYS A 166 -18.22 -13.73 -16.31
C LYS A 166 -19.19 -14.86 -16.65
N GLY A 167 -20.48 -14.57 -16.56
CA GLY A 167 -21.55 -15.47 -16.98
C GLY A 167 -22.52 -14.79 -17.92
N ALA A 168 -23.59 -15.50 -18.28
CA ALA A 168 -24.60 -15.02 -19.24
C ALA A 168 -25.20 -13.65 -18.84
N CYS A 169 -25.36 -13.38 -17.54
CA CYS A 169 -25.98 -12.15 -17.06
C CYS A 169 -24.96 -11.06 -16.64
N GLY A 170 -23.68 -11.21 -16.96
CA GLY A 170 -22.67 -10.17 -16.73
C GLY A 170 -21.41 -10.63 -15.98
N GLU A 171 -20.62 -9.64 -15.61
CA GLU A 171 -19.29 -9.79 -15.01
C GLU A 171 -19.35 -9.62 -13.49
N VAL A 172 -18.51 -10.37 -12.78
CA VAL A 172 -18.42 -10.39 -11.33
C VAL A 172 -16.99 -10.02 -10.91
N HIS A 173 -16.89 -9.09 -9.98
CA HIS A 173 -15.62 -8.63 -9.39
C HIS A 173 -15.65 -8.76 -7.88
N LEU A 174 -14.49 -8.94 -7.27
CA LEU A 174 -14.29 -8.78 -5.84
C LEU A 174 -14.27 -7.29 -5.52
N LEU A 175 -14.87 -6.90 -4.40
CA LEU A 175 -14.72 -5.56 -3.84
C LEU A 175 -14.59 -5.63 -2.32
N PHE A 176 -14.09 -4.57 -1.73
CA PHE A 176 -13.94 -4.43 -0.29
C PHE A 176 -14.66 -3.20 0.21
N GLU A 177 -15.39 -3.33 1.32
CA GLU A 177 -15.89 -2.16 2.05
C GLU A 177 -14.72 -1.46 2.74
N LYS A 178 -14.54 -0.16 2.48
CA LYS A 178 -13.33 0.57 2.87
C LYS A 178 -13.06 0.59 4.37
N ARG A 179 -14.11 0.62 5.21
CA ARG A 179 -13.98 0.77 6.66
C ARG A 179 -13.80 -0.56 7.37
N SER A 180 -14.66 -1.52 7.05
CA SER A 180 -14.65 -2.84 7.71
C SER A 180 -13.61 -3.79 7.10
N ILE A 181 -13.07 -3.44 5.92
CA ILE A 181 -12.20 -4.29 5.11
C ILE A 181 -12.90 -5.60 4.70
N LYS A 182 -14.24 -5.65 4.78
CA LYS A 182 -15.01 -6.84 4.43
C LYS A 182 -15.11 -7.01 2.93
N ALA A 183 -14.84 -8.22 2.46
CA ALA A 183 -14.93 -8.60 1.05
C ALA A 183 -16.37 -8.92 0.62
N PHE A 184 -16.74 -8.51 -0.59
CA PHE A 184 -18.01 -8.85 -1.26
C PHE A 184 -17.78 -9.10 -2.75
N ALA A 185 -18.74 -9.74 -3.41
CA ALA A 185 -18.78 -9.84 -4.87
C ALA A 185 -19.78 -8.82 -5.43
N VAL A 186 -19.42 -8.13 -6.52
CA VAL A 186 -20.31 -7.24 -7.27
C VAL A 186 -20.53 -7.76 -8.67
N LYS A 187 -21.79 -7.88 -9.07
CA LYS A 187 -22.18 -8.27 -10.42
C LYS A 187 -22.76 -7.08 -11.17
N LYS A 188 -22.22 -6.75 -12.34
CA LYS A 188 -22.77 -5.71 -13.22
C LYS A 188 -23.67 -6.35 -14.27
N ILE A 189 -24.97 -6.08 -14.17
CA ILE A 189 -25.99 -6.59 -15.10
C ILE A 189 -26.30 -5.47 -16.10
N LYS A 190 -26.11 -5.75 -17.40
CA LYS A 190 -26.51 -4.82 -18.45
C LYS A 190 -28.03 -4.87 -18.59
N ARG A 191 -28.69 -3.73 -18.44
CA ARG A 191 -30.10 -3.59 -18.80
C ARG A 191 -30.17 -3.25 -20.28
N ASN A 192 -30.75 -4.14 -21.09
CA ASN A 192 -31.14 -3.77 -22.44
C ASN A 192 -32.37 -2.87 -22.34
N LEU A 193 -32.24 -1.62 -22.78
CA LEU A 193 -33.38 -0.75 -23.04
C LEU A 193 -33.94 -1.21 -24.39
N PHE A 194 -35.03 -1.98 -24.34
CA PHE A 194 -35.89 -2.23 -25.49
C PHE A 194 -36.93 -1.13 -25.56
#